data_AF-R1GFJ4-F1
#
_entry.id   AF-R1GFJ4-F1
#
_cell.length_a   1.000
_cell.length_b   1.000
_cell.length_c   1.000
_cell.angle_alpha   90.00
_cell.angle_beta   90.00
_cell.angle_gamma   90.00
#
_symmetry.space_group_name_H-M   'P 1'
#
loop_
_entity.id
_entity.type
_entity.pdbx_description
1 polymer ?
#
loop_
_entity_poly.entity_id
_entity_poly.type
_entity_poly.pdbx_seq_one_letter_code
_entity_poly.pdbx_strand_id
1 'polypeptide(L)'
;MIGCIRVEWHIQEGETFDPVKHCATVRGPVRKVLLGERVALNTLARCSGIATKSASLLSLLRAAGYRNTLAGTRKTTPGFRLVEKYGMLVGGCDAHRHDLSTMTMLKDNHIWACQGSITRAVRAAKAAGGFSVKVEVECQSFEEADEAIGAGADVVMLDNFTGDGVKGVKHVDFSLKIVPKGKGAGEGKGETVDV
;
A
#
# COMPACT_ATOMS: atom_id res chain seq x y z
N MET A 1 -14.03 35.97 16.08
CA MET A 1 -12.82 35.15 15.96
C MET A 1 -13.02 33.85 16.72
N ILE A 2 -13.31 32.75 16.00
CA ILE A 2 -13.62 31.44 16.58
C ILE A 2 -12.32 30.89 17.20
N GLY A 3 -12.21 30.89 18.54
CA GLY A 3 -10.98 30.57 19.29
C GLY A 3 -10.17 29.41 18.71
N CYS A 4 -8.97 29.73 18.23
CA CYS A 4 -8.06 28.82 17.55
C CYS A 4 -7.63 27.68 18.49
N ILE A 5 -7.65 26.43 18.00
CA ILE A 5 -6.96 25.33 18.67
C ILE A 5 -5.50 25.43 18.26
N ARG A 6 -4.60 25.52 19.24
CA ARG A 6 -3.15 25.44 19.03
C ARG A 6 -2.70 24.02 19.36
N VAL A 7 -1.97 23.39 18.46
CA VAL A 7 -1.33 22.10 18.67
C VAL A 7 0.17 22.30 18.62
N GLU A 8 0.86 21.81 19.64
CA GLU A 8 2.32 21.76 19.74
C GLU A 8 2.73 20.28 19.67
N TRP A 9 3.48 19.90 18.64
CA TRP A 9 3.93 18.54 18.43
C TRP A 9 5.31 18.35 19.06
N HIS A 10 5.46 17.27 19.83
CA HIS A 10 6.71 16.90 20.52
C HIS A 10 7.43 15.73 19.84
N ILE A 11 6.82 15.16 18.80
CA ILE A 11 7.37 14.08 17.99
C ILE A 11 7.39 14.48 16.53
N GLN A 12 8.41 14.03 15.81
CA GLN A 12 8.45 14.17 14.37
C GLN A 12 7.66 13.06 13.68
N GLU A 13 7.20 13.35 12.47
CA GLU A 13 6.50 12.35 11.67
C GLU A 13 7.45 11.22 11.25
N GLY A 14 6.98 9.97 11.40
CA GLY A 14 7.78 8.78 11.14
C GLY A 14 8.75 8.40 12.27
N GLU A 15 8.84 9.20 13.34
CA GLU A 15 9.66 8.89 14.50
C GLU A 15 9.10 7.70 15.29
N THR A 16 9.96 6.73 15.59
CA THR A 16 9.62 5.62 16.50
C THR A 16 9.67 6.08 17.95
N PHE A 17 8.78 5.57 18.78
CA PHE A 17 8.75 5.89 20.20
C PHE A 17 8.31 4.73 21.08
N ASP A 18 8.74 4.76 22.34
CA ASP A 18 8.34 3.78 23.35
C ASP A 18 6.90 4.01 23.85
N PRO A 19 6.22 2.95 24.33
CA PRO A 19 4.88 3.09 24.90
C PRO A 19 4.83 4.15 26.01
N VAL A 20 3.74 4.93 26.02
CA VAL A 20 3.52 6.06 26.94
C VAL A 20 4.52 7.21 26.70
N LYS A 21 4.35 7.91 25.56
CA LYS A 21 5.09 9.15 25.23
C LYS A 21 4.15 10.35 25.13
N HIS A 22 4.63 11.51 25.54
CA HIS A 22 3.94 12.78 25.34
C HIS A 22 4.13 13.24 23.88
N CYS A 23 3.15 12.95 23.01
CA CYS A 23 3.27 13.21 21.57
C CYS A 23 2.90 14.65 21.17
N ALA A 24 1.91 15.25 21.81
CA ALA A 24 1.45 16.59 21.49
C ALA A 24 0.76 17.27 22.67
N THR A 25 0.85 18.60 22.73
CA THR A 25 0.06 19.45 23.63
C THR A 25 -0.97 20.23 22.83
N VAL A 26 -2.25 20.06 23.16
CA VAL A 26 -3.37 20.75 22.51
C VAL A 26 -3.96 21.79 23.46
N ARG A 27 -4.04 23.05 23.03
CA ARG A 27 -4.60 24.17 23.79
C ARG A 27 -5.73 24.83 23.03
N GLY A 28 -6.85 25.10 23.69
CA GLY A 28 -7.98 25.77 23.07
C GLY A 28 -9.24 25.73 23.92
N PRO A 29 -10.38 26.23 23.41
CA PRO A 29 -11.66 26.17 24.12
C PRO A 29 -12.05 24.72 24.44
N VAL A 30 -12.35 24.43 25.70
CA VAL A 30 -12.62 23.07 26.21
C VAL A 30 -13.65 22.30 25.36
N ARG A 31 -14.75 22.96 24.98
CA ARG A 31 -15.81 22.38 24.16
C ARG A 31 -15.29 21.85 22.82
N LYS A 32 -14.34 22.54 22.19
CA LYS A 32 -13.82 22.15 20.88
C LYS A 32 -12.78 21.05 20.98
N VAL A 33 -11.93 21.10 22.00
CA VAL A 33 -10.93 20.06 22.26
C VAL A 33 -11.64 18.73 22.50
N LEU A 34 -12.61 18.70 23.42
CA LEU A 34 -13.36 17.48 23.75
C LEU A 34 -14.19 16.94 22.57
N LEU A 35 -14.76 17.82 21.73
CA LEU A 35 -15.56 17.40 20.57
C LEU A 35 -14.68 16.78 19.46
N GLY A 36 -13.46 17.29 19.27
CA GLY A 36 -12.53 16.80 18.24
C GLY A 36 -11.65 15.63 18.68
N GLU A 37 -11.50 15.41 19.99
CA GLU A 37 -10.54 14.46 20.56
C GLU A 37 -10.65 13.06 19.96
N ARG A 38 -11.83 12.44 20.01
CA ARG A 38 -12.01 11.04 19.59
C ARG A 38 -11.75 10.86 18.09
N VAL A 39 -12.19 11.81 17.28
CA VAL A 39 -12.03 11.74 15.81
C VAL A 39 -10.56 11.91 15.45
N ALA A 40 -9.87 12.85 16.08
CA ALA A 40 -8.43 13.06 15.88
C ALA A 40 -7.63 11.83 16.32
N LEU A 41 -7.87 11.31 17.52
CA LEU A 41 -7.18 10.12 18.04
C LEU A 41 -7.42 8.88 17.17
N ASN A 42 -8.66 8.64 16.73
CA ASN A 42 -8.96 7.49 15.88
C ASN A 42 -8.22 7.56 14.53
N THR A 43 -8.14 8.76 13.95
CA THR A 43 -7.45 8.97 12.67
C THR A 43 -5.93 8.80 12.82
N LEU A 44 -5.35 9.42 13.86
CA LEU A 44 -3.92 9.31 14.18
C LEU A 44 -3.53 7.87 14.52
N ALA A 45 -4.32 7.17 15.34
CA ALA A 45 -4.06 5.78 15.71
C ALA A 45 -4.08 4.86 14.49
N ARG A 46 -5.04 5.05 13.56
CA ARG A 46 -5.09 4.28 12.30
C ARG A 46 -3.86 4.54 11.43
N CYS A 47 -3.51 5.82 11.22
CA CYS A 47 -2.35 6.19 10.41
C CYS A 47 -1.04 5.64 11.00
N SER A 48 -0.86 5.83 12.31
CA SER A 48 0.34 5.39 13.03
C SER A 48 0.45 3.87 13.03
N GLY A 49 -0.65 3.14 13.24
CA GLY A 49 -0.66 1.68 13.20
C GLY A 49 -0.28 1.11 11.83
N ILE A 50 -0.66 1.79 10.75
CA ILE A 50 -0.25 1.40 9.39
C ILE A 50 1.23 1.70 9.18
N ALA A 51 1.71 2.89 9.54
CA ALA A 51 3.12 3.27 9.43
C ALA A 51 4.02 2.29 10.20
N THR A 52 3.67 1.94 11.44
CA THR A 52 4.42 0.97 12.25
C THR A 52 4.45 -0.42 11.61
N LYS A 53 3.32 -0.92 11.10
CA LYS A 53 3.27 -2.23 10.43
C LYS A 53 4.05 -2.24 9.13
N SER A 54 3.93 -1.17 8.33
CA SER A 54 4.71 -0.96 7.11
C SER A 54 6.22 -0.96 7.37
N ALA A 55 6.67 -0.20 8.37
CA ALA A 55 8.08 -0.12 8.75
C ALA A 55 8.62 -1.46 9.28
N SER A 56 7.81 -2.19 10.07
CA SER A 56 8.15 -3.52 10.56
C SER A 56 8.34 -4.52 9.41
N LEU A 57 7.39 -4.55 8.46
CA LEU A 57 7.48 -5.43 7.29
C LEU A 57 8.68 -5.08 6.41
N LEU A 58 8.94 -3.79 6.18
CA LEU A 58 10.11 -3.35 5.43
C LEU A 58 11.40 -3.79 6.13
N SER A 59 11.47 -3.70 7.46
CA SER A 59 12.62 -4.15 8.25
C SER A 59 12.85 -5.66 8.14
N LEU A 60 11.78 -6.46 8.18
CA LEU A 60 11.84 -7.92 7.96
C LEU A 60 12.35 -8.27 6.56
N LEU A 61 11.83 -7.59 5.53
CA LEU A 61 12.27 -7.79 4.14
C LEU A 61 13.76 -7.43 3.96
N ARG A 62 14.20 -6.32 4.56
CA ARG A 62 15.61 -5.89 4.52
C ARG A 62 16.51 -6.89 5.25
N ALA A 63 16.07 -7.44 6.37
CA ALA A 63 16.78 -8.50 7.09
C ALA A 63 16.90 -9.79 6.26
N ALA A 64 15.89 -10.10 5.45
CA ALA A 64 15.92 -11.20 4.47
C ALA A 64 16.76 -10.89 3.20
N GLY A 65 17.40 -9.71 3.12
CA GLY A 65 18.23 -9.30 1.98
C GLY A 65 17.48 -8.68 0.81
N TYR A 66 16.17 -8.48 0.92
CA TYR A 66 15.38 -7.80 -0.11
C TYR A 66 15.70 -6.30 -0.11
N ARG A 67 16.18 -5.77 -1.24
CA ARG A 67 16.57 -4.34 -1.39
C ARG A 67 15.56 -3.49 -2.15
N ASN A 68 14.51 -4.11 -2.67
CA ASN A 68 13.54 -3.48 -3.54
C ASN A 68 12.46 -2.74 -2.74
N THR A 69 11.55 -2.07 -3.45
CA THR A 69 10.50 -1.24 -2.84
C THR A 69 9.29 -2.09 -2.48
N LEU A 70 8.79 -1.92 -1.26
CA LEU A 70 7.54 -2.50 -0.79
C LEU A 70 6.38 -1.62 -1.27
N ALA A 71 5.51 -2.16 -2.12
CA ALA A 71 4.37 -1.44 -2.69
C ALA A 71 3.04 -1.81 -2.00
N GLY A 72 2.14 -0.84 -1.91
CA GLY A 72 0.81 -1.01 -1.33
C GLY A 72 -0.30 -1.27 -2.33
N THR A 73 -1.44 -1.78 -1.87
CA THR A 73 -2.56 -2.13 -2.78
C THR A 73 -3.78 -1.22 -2.60
N ARG A 74 -4.80 -1.38 -3.45
CA ARG A 74 -6.11 -0.71 -3.29
C ARG A 74 -7.04 -1.42 -2.29
N LYS A 75 -6.56 -2.44 -1.59
CA LYS A 75 -7.31 -3.18 -0.56
C LYS A 75 -7.37 -2.38 0.76
N THR A 76 -7.84 -1.14 0.66
CA THR A 76 -7.93 -0.15 1.74
C THR A 76 -9.32 -0.09 2.33
N THR A 77 -9.45 0.36 3.57
CA THR A 77 -10.76 0.60 4.20
C THR A 77 -11.56 1.64 3.40
N PRO A 78 -12.82 1.37 3.02
CA PRO A 78 -13.66 2.34 2.31
C PRO A 78 -13.73 3.68 3.06
N GLY A 79 -13.51 4.79 2.34
CA GLY A 79 -13.50 6.15 2.90
C GLY A 79 -12.22 6.58 3.63
N PHE A 80 -11.28 5.67 3.90
CA PHE A 80 -10.03 5.98 4.64
C PHE A 80 -8.76 5.84 3.81
N ARG A 81 -8.86 5.57 2.51
CA ARG A 81 -7.73 5.34 1.60
C ARG A 81 -6.60 6.37 1.74
N LEU A 82 -6.94 7.66 1.82
CA LEU A 82 -5.95 8.74 1.94
C LEU A 82 -5.07 8.58 3.18
N VAL A 83 -5.68 8.34 4.34
CA VAL A 83 -4.99 8.17 5.62
C VAL A 83 -4.13 6.91 5.60
N GLU A 84 -4.64 5.82 5.02
CA GLU A 84 -3.91 4.56 4.94
C GLU A 84 -2.70 4.67 4.02
N LYS A 85 -2.86 5.24 2.82
CA LYS A 85 -1.76 5.47 1.87
C LYS A 85 -0.70 6.42 2.45
N TYR A 86 -1.13 7.45 3.16
CA TYR A 86 -0.22 8.34 3.87
C TYR A 86 0.59 7.61 4.93
N GLY A 87 -0.06 6.79 5.77
CA GLY A 87 0.64 5.95 6.74
C GLY A 87 1.66 5.01 6.11
N MET A 88 1.36 4.45 4.93
CA MET A 88 2.31 3.62 4.18
C MET A 88 3.56 4.41 3.75
N LEU A 89 3.38 5.63 3.24
CA LEU A 89 4.48 6.51 2.85
C LEU A 89 5.38 6.84 4.04
N VAL A 90 4.77 7.20 5.18
CA VAL A 90 5.50 7.48 6.43
C VAL A 90 6.26 6.24 6.93
N GLY A 91 5.70 5.04 6.72
CA GLY A 91 6.37 3.76 7.03
C GLY A 91 7.47 3.35 6.04
N GLY A 92 7.77 4.14 5.01
CA GLY A 92 8.79 3.85 4.00
C GLY A 92 8.34 2.93 2.86
N CYS A 93 7.04 2.68 2.73
CA CYS A 93 6.45 1.92 1.61
C CYS A 93 5.98 2.85 0.49
N ASP A 94 5.95 2.36 -0.74
CA ASP A 94 5.31 3.05 -1.85
C ASP A 94 3.79 2.84 -1.79
N ALA A 95 3.04 3.91 -2.03
CA ALA A 95 1.58 3.89 -2.03
C ALA A 95 1.00 3.14 -3.25
N HIS A 96 1.78 2.86 -4.28
CA HIS A 96 1.30 2.40 -5.59
C HIS A 96 0.23 3.35 -6.16
N ARG A 97 -0.56 2.90 -7.15
CA ARG A 97 -1.66 3.70 -7.68
C ARG A 97 -2.73 3.98 -6.62
N HIS A 98 -3.17 5.24 -6.57
CA HIS A 98 -4.23 5.67 -5.66
C HIS A 98 -5.61 5.20 -6.15
N ASP A 99 -5.91 5.43 -7.44
CA ASP A 99 -7.20 5.13 -8.05
C ASP A 99 -7.06 4.44 -9.43
N LEU A 100 -8.21 4.07 -10.02
CA LEU A 100 -8.29 3.47 -11.36
C LEU A 100 -7.91 4.44 -12.48
N SER A 101 -7.97 5.75 -12.22
CA SER A 101 -7.64 6.79 -13.20
C SER A 101 -6.16 7.10 -13.30
N THR A 102 -5.37 6.75 -12.27
CA THR A 102 -3.94 7.10 -12.21
C THR A 102 -3.08 6.16 -13.06
N MET A 103 -3.47 4.89 -13.15
CA MET A 103 -2.72 3.87 -13.87
C MET A 103 -3.65 2.74 -14.33
N THR A 104 -3.51 2.34 -15.60
CA THR A 104 -4.25 1.22 -16.16
C THR A 104 -3.54 -0.08 -15.78
N MET A 105 -4.23 -0.94 -15.01
CA MET A 105 -3.74 -2.29 -14.71
C MET A 105 -4.61 -3.27 -15.47
N LEU A 106 -3.98 -4.02 -16.37
CA LEU A 106 -4.59 -5.11 -17.11
C LEU A 106 -4.48 -6.38 -16.27
N LYS A 107 -5.64 -6.94 -15.95
CA LYS A 107 -5.80 -8.24 -15.28
C LYS A 107 -6.17 -9.31 -16.31
N ASP A 108 -6.10 -10.57 -15.90
CA ASP A 108 -6.63 -11.76 -16.59
C ASP A 108 -7.94 -11.51 -17.36
N ASN A 109 -8.91 -10.88 -16.72
CA ASN A 109 -10.23 -10.58 -17.28
C ASN A 109 -10.18 -9.63 -18.49
N HIS A 110 -9.24 -8.69 -18.49
CA HIS A 110 -9.05 -7.73 -19.59
C HIS A 110 -8.33 -8.39 -20.78
N ILE A 111 -7.37 -9.27 -20.48
CA ILE A 111 -6.67 -10.07 -21.49
C ILE A 111 -7.66 -11.00 -22.19
N TRP A 112 -8.51 -11.68 -21.42
CA TRP A 112 -9.60 -12.51 -21.94
C TRP A 112 -10.55 -11.73 -22.85
N ALA A 113 -10.96 -10.51 -22.45
CA ALA A 113 -11.79 -9.64 -23.28
C ALA A 113 -11.11 -9.24 -24.61
N CYS A 114 -9.78 -9.29 -24.67
CA CYS A 114 -8.99 -9.04 -25.89
C CYS A 114 -8.68 -10.33 -26.67
N GLN A 115 -9.50 -11.37 -26.53
CA GLN A 115 -9.32 -12.69 -27.15
C GLN A 115 -8.07 -13.43 -26.66
N GLY A 116 -7.63 -13.15 -25.43
CA GLY A 116 -6.46 -13.79 -24.82
C GLY A 116 -5.11 -13.21 -25.24
N SER A 117 -5.07 -12.15 -26.06
CA SER A 117 -3.81 -11.52 -26.49
C SER A 117 -3.40 -10.38 -25.55
N ILE A 118 -2.27 -10.54 -24.86
CA ILE A 118 -1.67 -9.51 -24.01
C ILE A 118 -1.23 -8.32 -24.85
N THR A 119 -0.57 -8.58 -25.99
CA THR A 119 -0.11 -7.53 -26.91
C THR A 119 -1.23 -6.60 -27.33
N ARG A 120 -2.40 -7.17 -27.68
CA ARG A 120 -3.58 -6.38 -28.08
C ARG A 120 -4.14 -5.58 -26.91
N ALA A 121 -4.22 -6.18 -25.73
CA ALA A 121 -4.70 -5.51 -24.52
C ALA A 121 -3.82 -4.31 -24.13
N VAL A 122 -2.49 -4.48 -24.15
CA VAL A 122 -1.52 -3.40 -23.86
C VAL A 122 -1.64 -2.27 -24.88
N ARG A 123 -1.71 -2.60 -26.18
CA ARG A 123 -1.84 -1.60 -27.24
C ARG A 123 -3.15 -0.81 -27.14
N ALA A 124 -4.25 -1.48 -26.81
CA ALA A 124 -5.54 -0.84 -26.58
C ALA A 124 -5.51 0.06 -25.34
N ALA A 125 -4.91 -0.40 -24.25
CA ALA A 125 -4.74 0.38 -23.02
C ALA A 125 -3.92 1.65 -23.25
N LYS A 126 -2.80 1.56 -23.99
CA LYS A 126 -1.98 2.71 -24.35
C LYS A 126 -2.71 3.69 -25.28
N ALA A 127 -3.44 3.17 -26.26
CA ALA A 127 -4.24 4.00 -27.16
C ALA A 127 -5.33 4.77 -26.40
N ALA A 128 -5.94 4.16 -25.37
CA ALA A 128 -6.97 4.80 -24.55
C ALA A 128 -6.41 5.76 -23.48
N GLY A 129 -5.30 5.41 -22.83
CA GLY A 129 -4.69 6.19 -21.74
C GLY A 129 -3.81 7.35 -22.21
N GLY A 130 -3.33 7.32 -23.45
CA GLY A 130 -2.38 8.29 -23.97
C GLY A 130 -0.97 8.14 -23.35
N PHE A 131 -0.12 9.14 -23.55
CA PHE A 131 1.30 9.07 -23.15
C PHE A 131 1.54 9.17 -21.64
N SER A 132 0.58 9.72 -20.89
CA SER A 132 0.76 10.07 -19.47
C SER A 132 0.35 8.96 -18.51
N VAL A 133 -0.36 7.93 -18.98
CA VAL A 133 -0.88 6.85 -18.15
C VAL A 133 0.01 5.62 -18.31
N LYS A 134 0.61 5.18 -17.20
CA LYS A 134 1.37 3.93 -17.18
C LYS A 134 0.44 2.74 -17.35
N VAL A 135 0.94 1.70 -18.03
CA VAL A 135 0.24 0.44 -18.20
C VAL A 135 0.97 -0.66 -17.43
N GLU A 136 0.26 -1.25 -16.48
CA GLU A 136 0.69 -2.40 -15.71
C GLU A 136 -0.05 -3.66 -16.20
N VAL A 137 0.64 -4.80 -16.27
CA VAL A 137 0.04 -6.08 -16.67
C VAL A 137 0.29 -7.13 -15.60
N GLU A 138 -0.77 -7.80 -15.17
CA GLU A 138 -0.73 -8.99 -14.30
C GLU A 138 -0.47 -10.22 -15.17
N CYS A 139 0.64 -10.91 -14.91
CA CYS A 139 1.09 -12.09 -15.65
C CYS A 139 1.16 -13.30 -14.71
N GLN A 140 0.71 -14.46 -15.19
CA GLN A 140 0.73 -15.73 -14.45
C GLN A 140 1.89 -16.64 -14.87
N SER A 141 2.56 -16.32 -15.98
CA SER A 141 3.72 -17.07 -16.48
C SER A 141 4.84 -16.14 -16.97
N PHE A 142 6.06 -16.67 -17.08
CA PHE A 142 7.19 -15.91 -17.65
C PHE A 142 6.99 -15.58 -19.13
N GLU A 143 6.32 -16.47 -19.87
CA GLU A 143 6.01 -16.25 -21.29
C GLU A 143 5.06 -15.06 -21.46
N GLU A 144 4.06 -14.93 -20.58
CA GLU A 144 3.16 -13.77 -20.55
C GLU A 144 3.89 -12.49 -20.16
N ALA A 145 4.85 -12.58 -19.24
CA ALA A 145 5.68 -11.45 -18.84
C ALA A 145 6.55 -10.96 -20.01
N ASP A 146 7.19 -11.89 -20.75
CA ASP A 146 7.97 -11.56 -21.94
C ASP A 146 7.09 -10.97 -23.05
N GLU A 147 5.86 -11.48 -23.24
CA GLU A 147 4.91 -10.88 -24.18
C GLU A 147 4.53 -9.45 -23.76
N ALA A 148 4.25 -9.22 -22.46
CA ALA A 148 3.92 -7.90 -21.94
C ALA A 148 5.08 -6.91 -22.12
N ILE A 149 6.32 -7.34 -21.89
CA ILE A 149 7.53 -6.54 -22.12
C ILE A 149 7.68 -6.22 -23.61
N GLY A 150 7.51 -7.21 -24.49
CA GLY A 150 7.57 -7.02 -25.94
C GLY A 150 6.48 -6.09 -26.49
N ALA A 151 5.29 -6.10 -25.87
CA ALA A 151 4.20 -5.18 -26.16
C ALA A 151 4.42 -3.76 -25.61
N GLY A 152 5.43 -3.58 -24.75
CA GLY A 152 5.82 -2.31 -24.17
C GLY A 152 5.09 -1.94 -22.88
N ALA A 153 4.64 -2.90 -22.06
CA ALA A 153 4.11 -2.59 -20.73
C ALA A 153 5.15 -1.81 -19.88
N ASP A 154 4.69 -0.86 -19.07
CA ASP A 154 5.57 -0.06 -18.20
C ASP A 154 5.93 -0.82 -16.91
N VAL A 155 4.99 -1.64 -16.42
CA VAL A 155 5.14 -2.46 -15.22
C VAL A 155 4.58 -3.85 -15.49
N VAL A 156 5.29 -4.88 -15.05
CA VAL A 156 4.81 -6.27 -15.06
C VAL A 156 4.71 -6.76 -13.63
N MET A 157 3.51 -7.21 -13.27
CA MET A 157 3.19 -7.80 -11.98
C MET A 157 3.14 -9.31 -12.14
N LEU A 158 4.02 -10.01 -11.43
CA LEU A 158 4.03 -11.47 -11.38
C LEU A 158 3.07 -11.93 -10.29
N ASP A 159 1.97 -12.56 -10.65
CA ASP A 159 0.99 -13.09 -9.69
C ASP A 159 1.31 -14.54 -9.33
N ASN A 160 1.36 -14.84 -8.04
CA ASN A 160 1.51 -16.20 -7.48
C ASN A 160 2.78 -16.99 -7.91
N PHE A 161 3.94 -16.33 -7.97
CA PHE A 161 5.23 -16.99 -8.23
C PHE A 161 5.92 -17.41 -6.93
N THR A 162 6.48 -18.61 -6.91
CA THR A 162 7.28 -19.08 -5.77
C THR A 162 8.65 -18.41 -5.74
N GLY A 163 9.22 -18.19 -4.55
CA GLY A 163 10.46 -17.42 -4.35
C GLY A 163 11.68 -17.84 -5.17
N ASP A 164 11.75 -19.10 -5.61
CA ASP A 164 12.83 -19.60 -6.49
C ASP A 164 12.74 -19.08 -7.93
N GLY A 165 11.54 -18.73 -8.41
CA GLY A 165 11.29 -18.17 -9.74
C GLY A 165 11.53 -16.66 -9.86
N VAL A 166 11.60 -15.94 -8.73
CA VAL A 166 11.49 -14.47 -8.69
C VAL A 166 12.87 -13.78 -8.64
N LYS A 167 13.90 -14.34 -9.30
CA LYS A 167 15.19 -13.67 -9.44
C LYS A 167 15.09 -12.56 -10.49
N GLY A 168 14.80 -11.33 -10.05
CA GLY A 168 14.84 -10.13 -10.92
C GLY A 168 13.62 -9.19 -10.81
N VAL A 169 12.63 -9.52 -9.98
CA VAL A 169 11.45 -8.65 -9.81
C VAL A 169 11.78 -7.44 -8.96
N LYS A 170 11.52 -6.25 -9.51
CA LYS A 170 11.83 -4.94 -8.90
C LYS A 170 10.84 -4.51 -7.82
N HIS A 171 9.63 -5.07 -7.78
CA HIS A 171 8.56 -4.68 -6.87
C HIS A 171 7.77 -5.90 -6.39
N VAL A 172 7.63 -6.07 -5.08
CA VAL A 172 6.76 -7.09 -4.46
C VAL A 172 5.57 -6.36 -3.85
N ASP A 173 4.38 -6.82 -4.21
CA ASP A 173 3.13 -6.19 -3.86
C ASP A 173 2.59 -6.83 -2.57
N PHE A 174 2.37 -6.04 -1.51
CA PHE A 174 1.86 -6.57 -0.24
C PHE A 174 0.47 -6.05 0.08
N SER A 175 -0.43 -6.98 0.43
CA SER A 175 -1.79 -6.66 0.89
C SER A 175 -1.87 -6.65 2.41
N LEU A 176 -1.77 -5.46 3.02
CA LEU A 176 -1.98 -5.27 4.45
C LEU A 176 -3.49 -5.29 4.76
N LYS A 177 -4.06 -6.47 5.02
CA LYS A 177 -5.44 -6.59 5.54
C LYS A 177 -5.42 -6.42 7.06
N ILE A 178 -5.98 -5.33 7.58
CA ILE A 178 -6.25 -5.18 9.02
C ILE A 178 -7.53 -5.96 9.33
N VAL A 179 -7.38 -7.20 9.81
CA VAL A 179 -8.50 -7.99 10.34
C VAL A 179 -8.67 -7.65 11.83
N PRO A 180 -9.87 -7.22 12.30
CA PRO A 180 -10.11 -7.07 13.73
C PRO A 180 -9.98 -8.45 14.41
N LYS A 181 -9.13 -8.54 15.46
CA LYS A 181 -8.97 -9.77 16.25
C LYS A 181 -10.30 -10.14 16.91
N GLY A 182 -11.03 -11.09 16.32
CA GLY A 182 -12.07 -11.85 17.01
C GLY A 182 -11.41 -12.79 18.03
N LYS A 183 -12.00 -12.90 19.22
CA LYS A 183 -11.56 -13.82 20.27
C LYS A 183 -11.68 -15.29 19.80
N GLY A 184 -10.62 -16.08 19.96
CA GLY A 184 -10.71 -17.55 19.94
C GLY A 184 -9.44 -18.29 19.52
N ALA A 185 -8.83 -18.96 20.51
CA ALA A 185 -8.02 -20.20 20.43
C ALA A 185 -6.68 -20.23 19.66
N GLY A 186 -5.60 -20.43 20.42
CA GLY A 186 -4.79 -21.66 20.33
C GLY A 186 -3.76 -21.81 19.20
N GLU A 187 -2.50 -21.95 19.63
CA GLU A 187 -1.39 -22.66 18.99
C GLU A 187 -0.69 -22.04 17.78
N GLY A 188 0.64 -22.00 17.89
CA GLY A 188 1.53 -21.42 16.90
C GLY A 188 1.62 -22.23 15.61
N LYS A 189 1.88 -21.51 14.52
CA LYS A 189 2.66 -21.92 13.35
C LYS A 189 3.01 -20.64 12.60
N GLY A 190 4.25 -20.61 12.10
CA GLY A 190 4.92 -19.41 11.59
C GLY A 190 4.07 -18.63 10.59
N GLU A 191 4.17 -17.30 10.69
CA GLU A 191 3.70 -16.37 9.67
C GLU A 191 4.51 -16.63 8.39
N THR A 192 4.00 -17.53 7.54
CA THR A 192 4.37 -17.56 6.13
C THR A 192 3.84 -16.27 5.51
N VAL A 193 4.77 -15.36 5.24
CA VAL A 193 4.54 -14.26 4.31
C VAL A 193 4.62 -14.89 2.93
N ASP A 194 3.46 -15.23 2.36
CA ASP A 194 3.39 -15.56 0.94
C ASP A 194 3.83 -14.32 0.16
N VAL A 195 4.96 -14.48 -0.53
CA VAL A 195 5.62 -13.47 -1.37
C VAL A 195 4.89 -13.37 -2.70
#